data_AF-A0A2N3G6K8-F1
#
_entry.id   AF-A0A2N3G6K8-F1
#
_cell.length_a   1.000
_cell.length_b   1.000
_cell.length_c   1.000
_cell.angle_alpha   90.00
_cell.angle_beta   90.00
_cell.angle_gamma   90.00
#
_symmetry.space_group_name_H-M   'P 1'
#
loop_
_entity.id
_entity.type
_entity.pdbx_description
1 polymer ?
#
loop_
_entity_poly.entity_id
_entity_poly.type
_entity_poly.pdbx_seq_one_letter_code
_entity_poly.pdbx_strand_id
1 'polypeptide(L)'
;MKRRGFYDVYQFMIVLKDISPPIWRRIQIPESYSFWDLHVAIQDAMGWLDYHLHEFSIPEAAGGPAILLGFSDEEFAEKKVLPDHTQYISDYFSAENPLAHYLYDFGDGWEHEVRFEAVLPVKEGVSYPVCVDGERACPPEDCGGLPGFEDFLRIIGDPTDEEHQEMTTWVGGSYDPERFEASAVRFDDPLVRWRVAYLHDEEAYESLMLARKADDSAVPVTHTNRQGDLYYLHSGLSKTGKPTYHFSKKAKGNLAYEIPEGFEVYENPDGRVFLRRTQKKVISDEEKRIVESAVEKAGVTDSIVEVKKDVITVFLGDLEENDFSNILDIDCFLADLIEKAESVGVSIPDDFRKLVPEIVEKARAARPKPAELLKKVQTYSPVLRFTLHDKVERTFEVERAFFTAGTDEWLWLAGSAGLRELAKKYCRHIGKDSFDDLW
;
A
#
# COMPACT_ATOMS: atom_id res chain seq x y z
N MET A 1 -0.14 -3.95 4.23
CA MET A 1 -0.74 -4.34 2.93
C MET A 1 0.30 -4.90 1.97
N LYS A 2 -0.04 -5.91 1.16
CA LYS A 2 0.79 -6.33 0.00
C LYS A 2 0.31 -5.46 -1.17
N ARG A 3 1.10 -4.50 -1.66
CA ARG A 3 0.70 -3.67 -2.81
C ARG A 3 0.73 -4.53 -4.07
N ARG A 4 -0.42 -4.76 -4.70
CA ARG A 4 -0.48 -5.35 -6.05
C ARG A 4 0.11 -4.33 -7.03
N GLY A 5 0.95 -4.79 -7.96
CA GLY A 5 1.31 -3.96 -9.12
C GLY A 5 0.03 -3.56 -9.85
N PHE A 6 0.00 -2.33 -10.36
CA PHE A 6 -1.16 -1.77 -11.08
C PHE A 6 -0.78 -1.43 -12.50
N TYR A 7 -1.73 -1.57 -13.42
CA TYR A 7 -1.55 -1.20 -14.83
C TYR A 7 -2.48 -0.06 -15.24
N ASP A 8 -3.55 0.11 -14.47
CA ASP A 8 -4.50 1.19 -14.63
C ASP A 8 -4.59 2.06 -13.37
N VAL A 9 -5.10 3.27 -13.56
CA VAL A 9 -5.40 4.25 -12.53
C VAL A 9 -6.87 4.63 -12.62
N TYR A 10 -7.48 4.82 -11.47
CA TYR A 10 -8.85 5.28 -11.35
C TYR A 10 -8.83 6.80 -11.23
N GLN A 11 -9.58 7.46 -12.09
CA GLN A 11 -9.79 8.89 -12.02
C GLN A 11 -11.06 9.19 -11.24
N PHE A 12 -10.92 10.04 -10.23
CA PHE A 12 -12.04 10.52 -9.41
C PHE A 12 -12.14 12.03 -9.51
N MET A 13 -13.39 12.51 -9.59
CA MET A 13 -13.77 13.87 -9.28
C MET A 13 -14.31 13.89 -7.85
N ILE A 14 -13.74 14.72 -6.99
CA ILE A 14 -14.14 14.89 -5.60
C ILE A 14 -14.68 16.30 -5.45
N VAL A 15 -15.93 16.43 -5.01
CA VAL A 15 -16.62 17.71 -4.86
C VAL A 15 -17.06 17.86 -3.41
N LEU A 16 -16.66 18.96 -2.76
CA LEU A 16 -17.16 19.31 -1.44
C LEU A 16 -18.61 19.79 -1.57
N LYS A 17 -19.52 19.14 -0.84
CA LYS A 17 -20.96 19.40 -0.95
C LYS A 17 -21.35 20.72 -0.29
N ASP A 18 -22.51 21.21 -0.70
CA ASP A 18 -23.22 22.36 -0.10
C ASP A 18 -22.45 23.69 -0.11
N ILE A 19 -21.37 23.79 -0.89
CA ILE A 19 -20.61 25.02 -1.13
C ILE A 19 -20.81 25.49 -2.58
N SER A 20 -21.02 26.81 -2.74
CA SER A 20 -21.13 27.47 -4.04
C SER A 20 -20.30 28.75 -4.05
N PRO A 21 -19.42 28.97 -5.07
CA PRO A 21 -19.05 28.06 -6.16
C PRO A 21 -18.41 26.74 -5.69
N PRO A 22 -18.45 25.64 -6.47
CA PRO A 22 -17.97 24.34 -6.01
C PRO A 22 -16.47 24.36 -5.70
N ILE A 23 -16.06 23.70 -4.61
CA ILE A 23 -14.67 23.36 -4.31
C ILE A 23 -14.47 21.91 -4.72
N TRP A 24 -13.49 21.63 -5.58
CA TRP A 24 -13.33 20.30 -6.14
C TRP A 24 -11.90 19.95 -6.54
N ARG A 25 -11.62 18.64 -6.59
CA ARG A 25 -10.33 18.07 -7.02
C ARG A 25 -10.58 16.95 -8.00
N ARG A 26 -9.72 16.83 -9.01
CA ARG A 26 -9.63 15.64 -9.86
C ARG A 26 -8.31 14.94 -9.59
N ILE A 27 -8.39 13.70 -9.11
CA ILE A 27 -7.22 12.90 -8.77
C ILE A 27 -7.19 11.62 -9.58
N GLN A 28 -5.99 11.10 -9.81
CA GLN A 28 -5.75 9.77 -10.37
C GLN A 28 -4.98 8.94 -9.36
N ILE A 29 -5.54 7.80 -8.98
CA ILE A 29 -4.95 6.90 -7.99
C ILE A 29 -4.83 5.48 -8.55
N PRO A 30 -3.85 4.68 -8.11
CA PRO A 30 -3.72 3.29 -8.54
C PRO A 30 -5.00 2.47 -8.33
N GLU A 31 -5.36 1.60 -9.29
CA GLU A 31 -6.52 0.69 -9.15
C GLU A 31 -6.43 -0.27 -7.95
N SER A 32 -5.20 -0.49 -7.47
CA SER A 32 -4.89 -1.36 -6.33
C SER A 32 -5.02 -0.66 -4.97
N TYR A 33 -5.48 0.60 -4.94
CA TYR A 33 -5.75 1.34 -3.71
C TYR A 33 -6.94 0.76 -2.94
N SER A 34 -6.85 0.86 -1.63
CA SER A 34 -7.95 0.67 -0.69
C SER A 34 -8.72 1.97 -0.45
N PHE A 35 -9.84 1.88 0.27
CA PHE A 35 -10.57 3.07 0.73
C PHE A 35 -9.75 3.91 1.72
N TRP A 36 -8.85 3.30 2.50
CA TRP A 36 -7.87 4.05 3.30
C TRP A 36 -6.91 4.85 2.42
N ASP A 37 -6.40 4.23 1.34
CA ASP A 37 -5.48 4.92 0.44
C ASP A 37 -6.18 6.06 -0.33
N LEU A 38 -7.47 5.89 -0.66
CA LEU A 38 -8.32 6.95 -1.21
C LEU A 38 -8.57 8.08 -0.19
N HIS A 39 -8.84 7.75 1.08
CA HIS A 39 -8.97 8.74 2.17
C HIS A 39 -7.72 9.62 2.25
N VAL A 40 -6.54 9.01 2.31
CA VAL A 40 -5.26 9.74 2.34
C VAL A 40 -5.12 10.65 1.11
N ALA A 41 -5.46 10.15 -0.08
CA ALA A 41 -5.38 10.94 -1.30
C ALA A 41 -6.38 12.12 -1.31
N ILE A 42 -7.58 11.96 -0.75
CA ILE A 42 -8.54 13.06 -0.60
C ILE A 42 -7.99 14.10 0.38
N GLN A 43 -7.53 13.68 1.55
CA GLN A 43 -6.94 14.56 2.57
C GLN A 43 -5.81 15.41 1.98
N ASP A 44 -4.87 14.78 1.29
CA ASP A 44 -3.73 15.45 0.68
C ASP A 44 -4.15 16.42 -0.43
N ALA A 45 -5.14 16.04 -1.27
CA ALA A 45 -5.65 16.91 -2.33
C ALA A 45 -6.47 18.10 -1.80
N MET A 46 -7.13 17.93 -0.66
CA MET A 46 -7.85 19.01 0.02
C MET A 46 -6.94 19.88 0.89
N GLY A 47 -5.73 19.41 1.21
CA GLY A 47 -4.80 20.13 2.09
C GLY A 47 -5.12 19.97 3.58
N TRP A 48 -5.83 18.90 3.95
CA TRP A 48 -6.20 18.58 5.33
C TRP A 48 -5.17 17.67 6.00
N LEU A 49 -5.25 17.64 7.33
CA LEU A 49 -4.23 17.11 8.22
C LEU A 49 -4.60 15.77 8.82
N ASP A 50 -5.84 15.28 8.63
CA ASP A 50 -6.34 13.97 9.08
C ASP A 50 -6.32 13.84 10.61
N TYR A 51 -6.84 14.86 11.28
CA TYR A 51 -7.00 14.86 12.73
C TYR A 51 -8.30 14.19 13.20
N HIS A 52 -9.28 14.09 12.31
CA HIS A 52 -10.61 13.65 12.63
C HIS A 52 -10.98 12.32 11.98
N LEU A 53 -12.06 11.72 12.48
CA LEU A 53 -12.62 10.50 11.91
C LEU A 53 -13.23 10.74 10.52
N HIS A 54 -13.28 9.66 9.74
CA HIS A 54 -13.91 9.65 8.42
C HIS A 54 -14.73 8.39 8.18
N GLU A 55 -15.64 8.48 7.20
CA GLU A 55 -16.42 7.36 6.69
C GLU A 55 -16.71 7.55 5.20
N PHE A 56 -16.66 6.46 4.43
CA PHE A 56 -17.27 6.38 3.12
C PHE A 56 -18.61 5.66 3.19
N SER A 57 -19.57 6.18 2.45
CA SER A 57 -20.88 5.57 2.24
C SER A 57 -21.11 5.36 0.75
N ILE A 58 -21.29 4.10 0.35
CA ILE A 58 -21.53 3.72 -1.04
C ILE A 58 -23.02 3.39 -1.18
N PRO A 59 -23.77 4.18 -1.96
CA PRO A 59 -25.17 3.89 -2.22
C PRO A 59 -25.35 2.52 -2.87
N GLU A 60 -26.31 1.73 -2.37
CA GLU A 60 -26.68 0.49 -3.05
C GLU A 60 -27.58 0.80 -4.25
N ALA A 61 -27.20 0.33 -5.45
CA ALA A 61 -27.95 0.59 -6.69
C ALA A 61 -29.42 0.14 -6.64
N ALA A 62 -29.75 -0.87 -5.82
CA ALA A 62 -31.10 -1.38 -5.63
C ALA A 62 -31.93 -0.62 -4.57
N GLY A 63 -31.37 0.42 -3.94
CA GLY A 63 -32.03 1.24 -2.93
C GLY A 63 -32.14 0.62 -1.54
N GLY A 64 -31.37 -0.42 -1.25
CA GLY A 64 -31.20 -0.89 0.12
C GLY A 64 -30.11 -0.10 0.88
N PRO A 65 -29.69 -0.58 2.06
CA PRO A 65 -28.80 0.19 2.93
C PRO A 65 -27.43 0.39 2.27
N ALA A 66 -26.92 1.62 2.37
CA ALA A 66 -25.58 1.94 1.89
C ALA A 66 -24.51 1.09 2.59
N ILE A 67 -23.43 0.79 1.87
CA ILE A 67 -22.26 0.13 2.43
C ILE A 67 -21.40 1.20 3.09
N LEU A 68 -21.12 1.02 4.39
CA LEU A 68 -20.28 1.92 5.17
C LEU A 68 -18.87 1.36 5.32
N LEU A 69 -17.87 2.20 5.08
CA LEU A 69 -16.45 1.87 5.08
C LEU A 69 -15.68 2.92 5.88
N GLY A 70 -14.86 2.51 6.83
CA GLY A 70 -14.11 3.45 7.66
C GLY A 70 -13.45 2.76 8.83
N PHE A 71 -13.23 3.49 9.91
CA PHE A 71 -12.74 2.91 11.16
C PHE A 71 -13.81 2.00 11.77
N SER A 72 -13.52 0.70 11.86
CA SER A 72 -14.42 -0.27 12.48
C SER A 72 -14.10 -0.42 13.97
N ASP A 73 -14.92 0.17 14.83
CA ASP A 73 -14.95 -0.17 16.26
C ASP A 73 -16.20 -1.03 16.54
N GLU A 74 -16.01 -2.35 16.49
CA GLU A 74 -17.10 -3.33 16.63
C GLU A 74 -17.81 -3.26 17.99
N GLU A 75 -17.20 -2.67 19.03
CA GLU A 75 -17.79 -2.57 20.36
C GLU A 75 -18.80 -1.42 20.50
N PHE A 76 -18.71 -0.39 19.66
CA PHE A 76 -19.48 0.86 19.82
C PHE A 76 -20.39 1.22 18.63
N ALA A 77 -20.32 0.48 17.52
CA ALA A 77 -21.06 0.84 16.31
C ALA A 77 -22.48 0.26 16.27
N GLU A 78 -23.49 1.13 16.13
CA GLU A 78 -24.89 0.74 15.86
C GLU A 78 -25.08 0.14 14.46
N LYS A 79 -24.12 0.37 13.56
CA LYS A 79 -24.14 -0.06 12.15
C LYS A 79 -22.85 -0.80 11.84
N LYS A 80 -22.94 -1.79 10.95
CA LYS A 80 -21.77 -2.53 10.47
C LYS A 80 -20.96 -1.63 9.53
N VAL A 81 -19.76 -1.25 9.97
CA VAL A 81 -18.76 -0.53 9.18
C VAL A 81 -17.67 -1.51 8.76
N LEU A 82 -17.35 -1.56 7.48
CA LEU A 82 -16.27 -2.40 6.96
C LEU A 82 -14.92 -1.65 7.09
N PRO A 83 -13.83 -2.33 7.50
CA PRO A 83 -12.53 -1.70 7.65
C PRO A 83 -11.95 -1.27 6.28
N ASP A 84 -11.90 0.03 6.06
CA ASP A 84 -11.51 0.69 4.80
C ASP A 84 -10.13 0.28 4.25
N HIS A 85 -9.15 0.02 5.12
CA HIS A 85 -7.80 -0.44 4.76
C HIS A 85 -7.74 -1.87 4.20
N THR A 86 -8.86 -2.60 4.18
CA THR A 86 -8.96 -3.95 3.61
C THR A 86 -9.82 -4.03 2.35
N GLN A 87 -10.54 -2.95 2.04
CA GLN A 87 -11.51 -2.91 0.96
C GLN A 87 -10.91 -2.12 -0.21
N TYR A 88 -10.81 -2.74 -1.39
CA TYR A 88 -10.19 -2.12 -2.55
C TYR A 88 -11.21 -1.28 -3.32
N ILE A 89 -10.80 -0.10 -3.81
CA ILE A 89 -11.70 0.77 -4.58
C ILE A 89 -12.25 0.09 -5.84
N SER A 90 -11.47 -0.81 -6.44
CA SER A 90 -11.81 -1.56 -7.65
C SER A 90 -12.90 -2.62 -7.43
N ASP A 91 -13.17 -3.01 -6.19
CA ASP A 91 -14.27 -3.93 -5.87
C ASP A 91 -15.63 -3.20 -5.84
N TYR A 92 -15.64 -1.86 -5.77
CA TYR A 92 -16.84 -1.07 -5.54
C TYR A 92 -17.15 -0.06 -6.65
N PHE A 93 -16.13 0.60 -7.21
CA PHE A 93 -16.33 1.62 -8.24
C PHE A 93 -16.31 1.02 -9.64
N SER A 94 -17.34 1.34 -10.43
CA SER A 94 -17.40 1.05 -11.87
C SER A 94 -18.19 2.15 -12.60
N ALA A 95 -18.32 2.03 -13.93
CA ALA A 95 -19.19 2.93 -14.69
C ALA A 95 -20.67 2.84 -14.26
N GLU A 96 -21.10 1.67 -13.79
CA GLU A 96 -22.45 1.39 -13.28
C GLU A 96 -22.63 1.79 -11.81
N ASN A 97 -21.55 1.84 -11.04
CA ASN A 97 -21.54 2.31 -9.66
C ASN A 97 -20.50 3.41 -9.45
N PRO A 98 -20.73 4.63 -9.98
CA PRO A 98 -19.68 5.65 -10.04
C PRO A 98 -19.61 6.53 -8.79
N LEU A 99 -20.46 6.32 -7.78
CA LEU A 99 -20.67 7.29 -6.71
C LEU A 99 -20.39 6.71 -5.32
N ALA A 100 -19.65 7.46 -4.52
CA ALA A 100 -19.60 7.31 -3.07
C ALA A 100 -19.70 8.69 -2.40
N HIS A 101 -20.11 8.70 -1.14
CA HIS A 101 -20.03 9.86 -0.27
C HIS A 101 -18.87 9.66 0.71
N TYR A 102 -18.10 10.71 0.94
CA TYR A 102 -16.99 10.71 1.91
C TYR A 102 -17.23 11.80 2.94
N LEU A 103 -17.46 11.38 4.19
CA LEU A 103 -17.63 12.27 5.33
C LEU A 103 -16.30 12.35 6.07
N TYR A 104 -15.80 13.56 6.24
CA TYR A 104 -14.63 13.87 7.06
C TYR A 104 -15.04 14.79 8.21
N ASP A 105 -14.49 14.53 9.39
CA ASP A 105 -14.81 15.23 10.64
C ASP A 105 -16.30 15.11 11.00
N PHE A 106 -16.61 14.21 11.94
CA PHE A 106 -17.99 14.01 12.39
C PHE A 106 -18.53 15.18 13.22
N GLY A 107 -17.67 16.09 13.67
CA GLY A 107 -18.06 17.34 14.31
C GLY A 107 -18.48 18.39 13.27
N ASP A 108 -17.57 18.74 12.37
CA ASP A 108 -17.79 19.79 11.37
C ASP A 108 -18.63 19.34 10.17
N GLY A 109 -18.65 18.04 9.88
CA GLY A 109 -19.54 17.42 8.90
C GLY A 109 -19.16 17.64 7.44
N TRP A 110 -17.87 17.57 7.09
CA TRP A 110 -17.40 17.81 5.73
C TRP A 110 -17.76 16.66 4.79
N GLU A 111 -18.91 16.77 4.13
CA GLU A 111 -19.37 15.79 3.13
C GLU A 111 -18.84 16.06 1.73
N HIS A 112 -18.33 15.02 1.09
CA HIS A 112 -17.85 15.05 -0.28
C HIS A 112 -18.64 14.08 -1.13
N GLU A 113 -18.86 14.47 -2.37
CA GLU A 113 -19.22 13.56 -3.44
C GLU A 113 -17.95 13.06 -4.12
N VAL A 114 -17.69 11.75 -4.05
CA VAL A 114 -16.56 11.09 -4.73
C VAL A 114 -17.11 10.35 -5.94
N ARG A 115 -16.83 10.89 -7.11
CA ARG A 115 -17.35 10.38 -8.38
C ARG A 115 -16.24 9.76 -9.23
N PHE A 116 -16.35 8.47 -9.46
CA PHE A 116 -15.54 7.75 -10.44
C PHE A 116 -15.85 8.27 -11.86
N GLU A 117 -14.82 8.69 -12.59
CA GLU A 117 -14.94 9.20 -13.95
C GLU A 117 -14.47 8.18 -15.00
N ALA A 118 -13.34 7.50 -14.76
CA ALA A 118 -12.76 6.56 -15.72
C ALA A 118 -11.67 5.66 -15.11
N VAL A 119 -11.45 4.50 -15.74
CA VAL A 119 -10.20 3.75 -15.68
C VAL A 119 -9.29 4.23 -16.81
N LEU A 120 -8.05 4.60 -16.50
CA LEU A 120 -7.06 5.08 -17.46
C LEU A 120 -5.77 4.26 -17.36
N PRO A 121 -5.04 4.02 -18.46
CA PRO A 121 -3.76 3.35 -18.38
C PRO A 121 -2.72 4.23 -17.68
N VAL A 122 -1.83 3.59 -16.92
CA VAL A 122 -0.66 4.25 -16.31
C VAL A 122 0.19 4.94 -17.39
N LYS A 123 0.56 6.20 -17.15
CA LYS A 123 1.46 6.96 -18.03
C LYS A 123 2.91 6.77 -17.60
N GLU A 124 3.80 6.52 -18.56
CA GLU A 124 5.23 6.43 -18.32
C GLU A 124 5.78 7.76 -17.76
N GLY A 125 6.61 7.67 -16.72
CA GLY A 125 7.23 8.83 -16.08
C GLY A 125 6.34 9.60 -15.09
N VAL A 126 5.08 9.17 -14.89
CA VAL A 126 4.19 9.77 -13.87
C VAL A 126 4.23 8.92 -12.60
N SER A 127 4.47 9.57 -11.46
CA SER A 127 4.29 8.96 -10.14
C SER A 127 2.86 9.17 -9.68
N TYR A 128 2.19 8.09 -9.29
CA TYR A 128 0.83 8.12 -8.75
C TYR A 128 0.87 7.94 -7.23
N PRO A 129 -0.08 8.53 -6.49
CA PRO A 129 -1.24 9.28 -6.96
C PRO A 129 -0.87 10.70 -7.44
N VAL A 130 -1.76 11.32 -8.23
CA VAL A 130 -1.55 12.67 -8.77
C VAL A 130 -2.87 13.45 -8.80
N CYS A 131 -2.82 14.74 -8.46
CA CYS A 131 -3.91 15.67 -8.69
C CYS A 131 -3.71 16.30 -10.07
N VAL A 132 -4.68 16.12 -10.96
CA VAL A 132 -4.57 16.57 -12.35
C VAL A 132 -5.31 17.88 -12.60
N ASP A 133 -6.25 18.23 -11.71
CA ASP A 133 -7.07 19.43 -11.85
C ASP A 133 -7.81 19.75 -10.54
N GLY A 134 -8.35 20.96 -10.43
CA GLY A 134 -9.18 21.38 -9.30
C GLY A 134 -9.38 22.89 -9.27
N GLU A 135 -10.30 23.33 -8.41
CA GLU A 135 -10.58 24.76 -8.23
C GLU A 135 -10.85 25.08 -6.76
N ARG A 136 -10.51 26.32 -6.39
CA ARG A 136 -10.74 26.95 -5.08
C ARG A 136 -9.98 26.31 -3.92
N ALA A 137 -9.64 27.12 -2.92
CA ALA A 137 -9.03 26.63 -1.69
C ALA A 137 -10.07 25.85 -0.87
N CYS A 138 -9.63 24.80 -0.18
CA CYS A 138 -10.50 24.08 0.75
C CYS A 138 -10.67 24.82 2.06
N PRO A 139 -11.77 24.59 2.80
CA PRO A 139 -11.94 25.13 4.14
C PRO A 139 -10.75 24.75 5.02
N PRO A 140 -10.23 25.69 5.84
CA PRO A 140 -9.21 25.36 6.84
C PRO A 140 -9.73 24.29 7.82
N GLU A 141 -8.80 23.51 8.38
CA GLU A 141 -9.10 22.58 9.48
C GLU A 141 -9.76 23.33 10.66
N ASP A 142 -10.67 22.65 11.35
CA ASP A 142 -11.35 23.14 12.54
C ASP A 142 -12.04 24.52 12.38
N CYS A 143 -12.50 24.86 11.16
CA CYS A 143 -13.18 26.14 10.92
C CYS A 143 -14.67 26.13 11.32
N GLY A 144 -15.22 25.03 11.84
CA GLY A 144 -16.58 24.95 12.38
C GLY A 144 -17.63 24.60 11.32
N GLY A 145 -17.28 23.71 10.40
CA GLY A 145 -18.17 23.24 9.34
C GLY A 145 -18.55 24.35 8.36
N LEU A 146 -19.58 24.08 7.54
CA LEU A 146 -20.04 25.02 6.51
C LEU A 146 -20.36 26.43 7.07
N PRO A 147 -21.13 26.59 8.16
CA PRO A 147 -21.45 27.92 8.69
C PRO A 147 -20.21 28.69 9.17
N GLY A 148 -19.27 27.98 9.80
CA GLY A 148 -18.02 28.57 10.27
C GLY A 148 -17.12 29.00 9.11
N PHE A 149 -17.06 28.20 8.05
CA PHE A 149 -16.33 28.58 6.83
C PHE A 149 -16.93 29.80 6.12
N GLU A 150 -18.27 29.88 6.01
CA GLU A 150 -18.94 31.05 5.43
C GLU A 150 -18.65 32.33 6.23
N ASP A 151 -18.68 32.25 7.56
CA ASP A 151 -18.37 33.39 8.42
C ASP A 151 -16.87 33.76 8.35
N PHE A 152 -15.98 32.77 8.32
CA PHE A 152 -14.56 32.97 8.09
C PHE A 152 -14.31 33.74 6.79
N LEU A 153 -14.90 33.30 5.66
CA LEU A 153 -14.78 33.98 4.36
C LEU A 153 -15.30 35.43 4.40
N ARG A 154 -16.41 35.67 5.13
CA ARG A 154 -16.96 37.02 5.33
C ARG A 154 -15.96 37.91 6.08
N ILE A 155 -15.37 37.41 7.16
CA ILE A 155 -14.44 38.15 8.02
C ILE A 155 -13.13 38.46 7.27
N ILE A 156 -12.52 37.47 6.60
CA ILE A 156 -11.27 37.70 5.87
C ILE A 156 -11.48 38.56 4.60
N GLY A 157 -12.70 38.59 4.07
CA GLY A 157 -13.06 39.41 2.92
C GLY A 157 -13.25 40.90 3.25
N ASP A 158 -13.42 41.25 4.53
CA ASP A 158 -13.62 42.63 5.01
C ASP A 158 -12.47 43.08 5.92
N PRO A 159 -11.46 43.82 5.41
CA PRO A 159 -10.37 44.35 6.20
C PRO A 159 -10.77 45.32 7.32
N THR A 160 -12.03 45.73 7.39
CA THR A 160 -12.58 46.62 8.42
C THR A 160 -13.31 45.88 9.54
N ASP A 161 -13.56 44.58 9.37
CA ASP A 161 -14.14 43.74 10.41
C ASP A 161 -13.21 43.67 11.64
N GLU A 162 -13.79 43.72 12.84
CA GLU A 162 -13.04 43.73 14.10
C GLU A 162 -12.25 42.43 14.30
N GLU A 163 -12.73 41.31 13.74
CA GLU A 163 -12.11 39.99 13.84
C GLU A 163 -11.14 39.67 12.68
N HIS A 164 -11.03 40.56 11.68
CA HIS A 164 -10.24 40.33 10.46
C HIS A 164 -8.79 39.93 10.73
N GLN A 165 -8.11 40.68 11.61
CA GLN A 165 -6.71 40.44 11.93
C GLN A 165 -6.51 39.13 12.70
N GLU A 166 -7.45 38.79 13.58
CA GLU A 166 -7.42 37.55 14.36
C GLU A 166 -7.58 36.35 13.43
N MET A 167 -8.61 36.34 12.58
CA MET A 167 -8.89 35.26 11.64
C MET A 167 -7.78 35.09 10.59
N THR A 168 -7.22 36.20 10.11
CA THR A 168 -6.06 36.17 9.20
C THR A 168 -4.84 35.53 9.87
N THR A 169 -4.63 35.80 11.16
CA THR A 169 -3.51 35.21 11.91
C THR A 169 -3.75 33.72 12.17
N TRP A 170 -4.99 33.36 12.54
CA TRP A 170 -5.40 31.98 12.79
C TRP A 170 -5.18 31.07 11.57
N VAL A 171 -5.54 31.54 10.37
CA VAL A 171 -5.33 30.76 9.13
C VAL A 171 -3.87 30.76 8.63
N GLY A 172 -2.93 31.35 9.39
CA GLY A 172 -1.50 31.34 9.06
C GLY A 172 -1.04 32.50 8.17
N GLY A 173 -1.83 33.58 8.07
CA GLY A 173 -1.40 34.89 7.57
C GLY A 173 -2.04 35.33 6.25
N SER A 174 -2.35 34.41 5.33
CA SER A 174 -3.07 34.76 4.10
C SER A 174 -3.86 33.57 3.59
N TYR A 175 -5.10 33.80 3.18
CA TYR A 175 -5.96 32.80 2.58
C TYR A 175 -6.67 33.41 1.36
N ASP A 176 -6.53 32.77 0.20
CA ASP A 176 -7.24 33.16 -1.02
C ASP A 176 -8.23 32.04 -1.37
N PRO A 177 -9.55 32.26 -1.21
CA PRO A 177 -10.56 31.23 -1.44
C PRO A 177 -10.60 30.72 -2.88
N GLU A 178 -10.08 31.49 -3.85
CA GLU A 178 -10.10 31.09 -5.26
C GLU A 178 -8.80 30.40 -5.70
N ARG A 179 -7.76 30.43 -4.85
CA ARG A 179 -6.44 29.89 -5.20
C ARG A 179 -6.39 28.37 -5.03
N PHE A 180 -6.11 27.69 -6.14
CA PHE A 180 -5.72 26.28 -6.14
C PHE A 180 -4.68 26.00 -7.23
N GLU A 181 -3.73 25.11 -6.94
CA GLU A 181 -2.72 24.66 -7.90
C GLU A 181 -2.53 23.14 -7.81
N ALA A 182 -3.00 22.39 -8.82
CA ALA A 182 -2.92 20.94 -8.83
C ALA A 182 -1.48 20.40 -8.73
N SER A 183 -0.51 21.08 -9.36
CA SER A 183 0.92 20.74 -9.31
C SER A 183 1.55 20.94 -7.94
N ALA A 184 0.91 21.70 -7.04
CA ALA A 184 1.40 21.91 -5.67
C ALA A 184 0.99 20.79 -4.72
N VAL A 185 -0.01 19.97 -5.07
CA VAL A 185 -0.46 18.85 -4.24
C VAL A 185 0.67 17.84 -4.06
N ARG A 186 0.87 17.40 -2.81
CA ARG A 186 1.84 16.37 -2.42
C ARG A 186 1.08 15.27 -1.72
N PHE A 187 1.28 14.04 -2.17
CA PHE A 187 0.62 12.88 -1.59
C PHE A 187 1.57 12.13 -0.68
N ASP A 188 1.12 11.89 0.54
CA ASP A 188 1.82 11.11 1.54
C ASP A 188 1.74 9.61 1.20
N ASP A 189 2.66 8.81 1.73
CA ASP A 189 2.56 7.35 1.62
C ASP A 189 1.42 6.86 2.55
N PRO A 190 0.34 6.27 2.00
CA PRO A 190 -0.78 5.82 2.81
C PRO A 190 -0.41 4.78 3.87
N LEU A 191 0.64 3.98 3.63
CA LEU A 191 1.10 2.99 4.61
C LEU A 191 1.80 3.68 5.79
N VAL A 192 2.53 4.77 5.54
CA VAL A 192 3.13 5.56 6.61
C VAL A 192 2.03 6.18 7.46
N ARG A 193 1.03 6.81 6.82
CA ARG A 193 -0.14 7.36 7.55
C ARG A 193 -0.89 6.28 8.32
N TRP A 194 -1.08 5.09 7.74
CA TRP A 194 -1.74 3.98 8.40
C TRP A 194 -0.98 3.54 9.67
N ARG A 195 0.35 3.44 9.61
CA ARG A 195 1.18 3.11 10.79
C ARG A 195 1.05 4.17 11.88
N VAL A 196 0.98 5.44 11.51
CA VAL A 196 0.76 6.54 12.47
C VAL A 196 -0.61 6.40 13.12
N ALA A 197 -1.67 6.23 12.32
CA ALA A 197 -3.05 6.18 12.80
C ALA A 197 -3.38 4.92 13.62
N TYR A 198 -2.94 3.73 13.17
CA TYR A 198 -3.37 2.45 13.75
C TYR A 198 -2.33 1.79 14.67
N LEU A 199 -1.04 2.12 14.53
CA LEU A 199 0.02 1.49 15.32
C LEU A 199 0.71 2.44 16.30
N HIS A 200 0.35 3.72 16.32
CA HIS A 200 1.03 4.76 17.11
C HIS A 200 2.55 4.76 16.88
N ASP A 201 2.95 4.54 15.63
CA ASP A 201 4.34 4.35 15.26
C ASP A 201 5.11 5.69 15.24
N GLU A 202 5.83 5.99 16.33
CA GLU A 202 6.57 7.25 16.48
C GLU A 202 7.60 7.48 15.37
N GLU A 203 8.25 6.42 14.87
CA GLU A 203 9.22 6.57 13.78
C GLU A 203 8.54 6.92 12.46
N ALA A 204 7.37 6.34 12.18
CA ALA A 204 6.54 6.71 11.03
C ALA A 204 6.05 8.17 11.15
N TYR A 205 5.64 8.59 12.35
CA TYR A 205 5.17 9.94 12.61
C TYR A 205 6.28 10.98 12.37
N GLU A 206 7.47 10.75 12.92
CA GLU A 206 8.62 11.63 12.70
C GLU A 206 9.01 11.70 11.21
N SER A 207 8.95 10.58 10.50
CA SER A 207 9.21 10.54 9.06
C SER A 207 8.18 11.34 8.26
N LEU A 208 6.90 11.18 8.57
CA LEU A 208 5.80 11.93 7.96
C LEU A 208 5.97 13.45 8.20
N MET A 209 6.27 13.84 9.44
CA MET A 209 6.46 15.24 9.80
C MET A 209 7.71 15.85 9.14
N LEU A 210 8.77 15.06 8.96
CA LEU A 210 9.94 15.49 8.19
C LEU A 210 9.61 15.69 6.70
N ALA A 211 8.81 14.80 6.11
CA ALA A 211 8.36 14.93 4.73
C ALA A 211 7.49 16.17 4.52
N ARG A 212 6.60 16.49 5.47
CA ARG A 212 5.71 17.68 5.42
C ARG A 212 6.42 19.01 5.71
N LYS A 213 7.42 19.02 6.60
CA LYS A 213 8.20 20.24 6.94
C LYS A 213 9.19 20.66 5.86
N ALA A 214 9.42 19.83 4.85
CA ALA A 214 10.26 20.14 3.72
C ALA A 214 9.57 21.18 2.81
N ASP A 215 9.52 22.44 3.26
CA ASP A 215 9.18 23.59 2.42
C ASP A 215 10.22 23.69 1.30
N ASP A 216 9.79 23.54 0.05
CA ASP A 216 10.56 23.56 -1.21
C ASP A 216 11.87 22.74 -1.27
N SER A 217 12.20 21.94 -0.25
CA SER A 217 13.39 21.09 -0.21
C SER A 217 13.00 19.62 -0.26
N ALA A 218 12.50 19.19 -1.42
CA ALA A 218 12.40 17.83 -1.94
C ALA A 218 12.14 16.68 -0.93
N VAL A 219 11.10 15.88 -1.15
CA VAL A 219 10.85 14.67 -0.35
C VAL A 219 11.93 13.62 -0.66
N PRO A 220 12.57 13.00 0.35
CA PRO A 220 13.58 11.98 0.10
C PRO A 220 12.94 10.78 -0.60
N VAL A 221 13.64 10.21 -1.58
CA VAL A 221 13.15 9.01 -2.27
C VAL A 221 13.05 7.87 -1.27
N THR A 222 11.85 7.33 -1.09
CA THR A 222 11.58 6.17 -0.23
C THR A 222 11.10 4.99 -1.04
N HIS A 223 11.23 3.79 -0.49
CA HIS A 223 10.66 2.55 -1.02
C HIS A 223 10.30 1.61 0.13
N THR A 224 9.04 1.21 0.20
CA THR A 224 8.60 0.15 1.12
C THR A 224 8.68 -1.19 0.40
N ASN A 225 9.46 -2.13 0.94
CA ASN A 225 9.60 -3.46 0.34
C ASN A 225 8.36 -4.36 0.59
N ARG A 226 8.35 -5.56 0.00
CA ARG A 226 7.25 -6.54 0.19
C ARG A 226 7.04 -7.02 1.62
N GLN A 227 8.08 -6.96 2.45
CA GLN A 227 8.06 -7.32 3.88
C GLN A 227 7.49 -6.17 4.75
N GLY A 228 7.22 -5.00 4.16
CA GLY A 228 6.71 -3.81 4.85
C GLY A 228 7.80 -2.93 5.47
N ASP A 229 9.07 -3.19 5.18
CA ASP A 229 10.18 -2.37 5.63
C ASP A 229 10.35 -1.13 4.75
N LEU A 230 10.38 0.05 5.37
CA LEU A 230 10.63 1.33 4.71
C LEU A 230 12.13 1.58 4.54
N TYR A 231 12.54 1.87 3.31
CA TYR A 231 13.89 2.28 2.96
C TYR A 231 13.90 3.70 2.43
N TYR A 232 14.99 4.42 2.71
CA TYR A 232 15.30 5.75 2.22
C TYR A 232 16.51 5.67 1.29
N LEU A 233 16.50 6.41 0.19
CA LEU A 233 17.65 6.54 -0.69
C LEU A 233 18.66 7.52 -0.07
N HIS A 234 19.91 7.10 0.03
CA HIS A 234 21.02 7.92 0.49
C HIS A 234 21.98 8.18 -0.66
N SER A 235 22.49 9.39 -0.76
CA SER A 235 23.56 9.79 -1.66
C SER A 235 24.87 9.97 -0.90
N GLY A 236 25.98 9.87 -1.62
CA GLY A 236 27.32 10.05 -1.07
C GLY A 236 28.37 10.12 -2.17
N LEU A 237 29.63 10.18 -1.78
CA LEU A 237 30.76 10.17 -2.72
C LEU A 237 31.62 8.94 -2.48
N SER A 238 32.02 8.28 -3.57
CA SER A 238 33.03 7.22 -3.52
C SER A 238 34.39 7.79 -3.11
N LYS A 239 35.35 6.91 -2.80
CA LYS A 239 36.77 7.30 -2.58
C LYS A 239 37.38 8.05 -3.77
N THR A 240 36.78 7.96 -4.95
CA THR A 240 37.21 8.64 -6.20
C THR A 240 36.35 9.86 -6.54
N GLY A 241 35.48 10.30 -5.63
CA GLY A 241 34.63 11.49 -5.79
C GLY A 241 33.42 11.29 -6.71
N LYS A 242 33.08 10.06 -7.08
CA LYS A 242 31.88 9.78 -7.89
C LYS A 242 30.64 9.68 -7.01
N PRO A 243 29.47 10.22 -7.43
CA PRO A 243 28.22 10.02 -6.71
C PRO A 243 27.92 8.53 -6.54
N THR A 244 27.54 8.14 -5.33
CA THR A 244 27.11 6.79 -4.97
C THR A 244 25.75 6.88 -4.30
N TYR A 245 24.89 5.90 -4.58
CA TYR A 245 23.55 5.84 -4.02
C TYR A 245 23.30 4.47 -3.40
N HIS A 246 22.57 4.42 -2.28
CA HIS A 246 22.17 3.16 -1.65
C HIS A 246 20.88 3.35 -0.84
N PHE A 247 20.07 2.30 -0.75
CA PHE A 247 18.90 2.31 0.12
C PHE A 247 19.29 1.87 1.55
N SER A 248 18.71 2.53 2.55
CA SER A 248 18.90 2.22 3.97
C SER A 248 17.62 2.49 4.76
N LYS A 249 17.35 1.72 5.82
CA LYS A 249 16.22 1.97 6.73
C LYS A 249 16.39 3.25 7.58
N LYS A 250 17.55 3.91 7.52
CA LYS A 250 17.82 5.13 8.28
C LYS A 250 17.12 6.33 7.65
N ALA A 251 16.21 6.95 8.39
CA ALA A 251 15.53 8.19 8.00
C ALA A 251 16.39 9.47 8.13
N LYS A 252 17.68 9.33 8.49
CA LYS A 252 18.61 10.45 8.72
C LYS A 252 19.93 10.21 8.01
N GLY A 253 20.57 11.29 7.55
CA GLY A 253 21.86 11.23 6.87
C GLY A 253 21.84 12.02 5.57
N ASN A 254 22.66 11.58 4.61
CA ASN A 254 22.73 12.21 3.28
C ASN A 254 21.63 11.64 2.39
N LEU A 255 20.39 12.05 2.62
CA LEU A 255 19.25 11.60 1.84
C LEU A 255 19.37 12.07 0.37
N ALA A 256 18.86 11.24 -0.54
CA ALA A 256 18.71 11.59 -1.93
C ALA A 256 17.23 11.85 -2.22
N TYR A 257 16.98 12.85 -3.06
CA TYR A 257 15.67 13.42 -3.28
C TYR A 257 15.11 13.15 -4.67
N GLU A 258 15.94 12.58 -5.54
CA GLU A 258 15.55 12.16 -6.88
C GLU A 258 16.25 10.84 -7.20
N ILE A 259 15.59 10.01 -8.00
CA ILE A 259 16.24 8.85 -8.61
C ILE A 259 17.13 9.37 -9.74
N PRO A 260 18.46 9.13 -9.70
CA PRO A 260 19.35 9.57 -10.76
C PRO A 260 18.94 9.00 -12.13
N GLU A 261 19.12 9.79 -13.18
CA GLU A 261 18.78 9.38 -14.55
C GLU A 261 19.48 8.05 -14.93
N GLY A 262 18.70 7.13 -15.51
CA GLY A 262 19.18 5.80 -15.90
C GLY A 262 19.34 4.82 -14.72
N PHE A 263 18.70 5.09 -13.58
CA PHE A 263 18.55 4.16 -12.48
C PHE A 263 17.08 3.80 -12.24
N GLU A 264 16.87 2.62 -11.65
CA GLU A 264 15.57 2.13 -11.19
C GLU A 264 15.72 1.53 -9.79
N VAL A 265 14.62 1.55 -9.03
CA VAL A 265 14.54 0.83 -7.77
C VAL A 265 14.32 -0.65 -8.06
N TYR A 266 15.15 -1.49 -7.46
CA TYR A 266 15.09 -2.93 -7.59
C TYR A 266 15.02 -3.57 -6.22
N GLU A 267 14.00 -4.38 -6.02
CA GLU A 267 13.84 -5.22 -4.85
C GLU A 267 14.18 -6.66 -5.23
N ASN A 268 15.15 -7.26 -4.53
CA ASN A 268 15.50 -8.66 -4.77
C ASN A 268 14.47 -9.63 -4.15
N PRO A 269 14.53 -10.93 -4.46
CA PRO A 269 13.63 -11.93 -3.87
C PRO A 269 13.65 -11.96 -2.34
N ASP A 270 14.79 -11.68 -1.70
CA ASP A 270 14.93 -11.60 -0.23
C ASP A 270 14.34 -10.32 0.38
N GLY A 271 13.75 -9.42 -0.42
CA GLY A 271 13.16 -8.16 0.03
C GLY A 271 14.15 -7.01 0.25
N ARG A 272 15.44 -7.17 -0.06
CA ARG A 272 16.42 -6.08 -0.01
C ARG A 272 16.23 -5.14 -1.20
N VAL A 273 16.25 -3.84 -0.89
CA VAL A 273 16.05 -2.76 -1.86
C VAL A 273 17.39 -2.22 -2.32
N PHE A 274 17.54 -2.03 -3.62
CA PHE A 274 18.74 -1.50 -4.25
C PHE A 274 18.36 -0.45 -5.29
N LEU A 275 19.28 0.50 -5.50
CA LEU A 275 19.26 1.33 -6.69
C LEU A 275 20.18 0.70 -7.72
N ARG A 276 19.67 0.33 -8.91
CA ARG A 276 20.46 -0.27 -9.99
C ARG A 276 20.32 0.52 -11.28
N ARG A 277 21.26 0.36 -12.22
CA ARG A 277 21.14 0.96 -13.55
C ARG A 277 19.98 0.33 -14.30
N THR A 278 19.16 1.15 -14.95
CA THR A 278 18.09 0.72 -15.85
C THR A 278 18.68 -0.19 -16.92
N GLN A 279 18.16 -1.41 -17.02
CA GLN A 279 18.65 -2.38 -18.00
C GLN A 279 17.86 -2.25 -19.30
N LYS A 280 18.55 -2.39 -20.44
CA LYS A 280 17.87 -2.55 -21.72
C LYS A 280 17.10 -3.87 -21.70
N LYS A 281 15.78 -3.80 -21.60
CA LYS A 281 14.89 -4.96 -21.51
C LYS A 281 15.02 -5.81 -22.79
N VAL A 282 15.57 -7.03 -22.66
CA VAL A 282 15.63 -8.02 -23.75
C VAL A 282 14.33 -8.83 -23.79
N ILE A 283 13.71 -8.99 -22.63
CA ILE A 283 12.39 -9.56 -22.42
C ILE A 283 11.42 -8.42 -22.14
N SER A 284 10.30 -8.40 -22.87
CA SER A 284 9.26 -7.38 -22.75
C SER A 284 8.42 -7.59 -21.49
N ASP A 285 7.76 -6.52 -21.03
CA ASP A 285 6.85 -6.62 -19.90
C ASP A 285 5.64 -7.50 -20.21
N GLU A 286 5.22 -7.59 -21.48
CA GLU A 286 4.16 -8.51 -21.93
C GLU A 286 4.54 -9.97 -21.72
N GLU A 287 5.79 -10.34 -22.01
CA GLU A 287 6.30 -11.69 -21.82
C GLU A 287 6.40 -12.07 -20.34
N LYS A 288 6.82 -11.13 -19.50
CA LYS A 288 6.78 -11.31 -18.05
C LYS A 288 5.35 -11.60 -17.59
N ARG A 289 4.37 -10.83 -18.05
CA ARG A 289 2.94 -11.01 -17.70
C ARG A 289 2.38 -12.36 -18.16
N ILE A 290 2.85 -12.90 -19.28
CA ILE A 290 2.45 -14.24 -19.74
C ILE A 290 2.81 -15.30 -18.68
N VAL A 291 4.00 -15.20 -18.09
CA VAL A 291 4.44 -16.12 -17.03
C VAL A 291 3.69 -15.84 -15.73
N GLU A 292 3.57 -14.58 -15.32
CA GLU A 292 2.80 -14.19 -14.12
C GLU A 292 1.36 -14.73 -14.16
N SER A 293 0.64 -14.50 -15.26
CA SER A 293 -0.73 -15.00 -15.45
C SER A 293 -0.80 -16.53 -15.45
N ALA A 294 0.24 -17.21 -15.94
CA ALA A 294 0.29 -18.67 -15.94
C ALA A 294 0.53 -19.24 -14.54
N VAL A 295 1.35 -18.57 -13.72
CA VAL A 295 1.60 -18.93 -12.31
C VAL A 295 0.35 -18.69 -11.46
N GLU A 296 -0.31 -17.54 -11.64
CA GLU A 296 -1.56 -17.21 -10.94
C GLU A 296 -2.66 -18.25 -11.24
N LYS A 297 -2.82 -18.64 -12.51
CA LYS A 297 -3.75 -19.70 -12.93
C LYS A 297 -3.41 -21.08 -12.37
N ALA A 298 -2.20 -21.30 -11.88
CA ALA A 298 -1.82 -22.56 -11.25
C ALA A 298 -2.37 -22.69 -9.82
N GLY A 299 -2.86 -21.60 -9.23
CA GLY A 299 -3.37 -21.52 -7.87
C GLY A 299 -2.31 -21.04 -6.85
N VAL A 300 -1.16 -20.57 -7.33
CA VAL A 300 -0.06 -20.10 -6.48
C VAL A 300 -0.29 -18.64 -6.11
N THR A 301 -0.48 -18.37 -4.82
CA THR A 301 -0.78 -17.03 -4.29
C THR A 301 0.46 -16.25 -3.85
N ASP A 302 1.57 -16.94 -3.53
CA ASP A 302 2.83 -16.33 -3.11
C ASP A 302 3.99 -16.70 -4.04
N SER A 303 4.20 -15.86 -5.06
CA SER A 303 5.26 -16.06 -6.05
C SER A 303 5.90 -14.75 -6.50
N ILE A 304 7.09 -14.87 -7.08
CA ILE A 304 7.83 -13.76 -7.70
C ILE A 304 8.21 -14.18 -9.11
N VAL A 305 7.93 -13.32 -10.08
CA VAL A 305 8.47 -13.48 -11.44
C VAL A 305 9.53 -12.41 -11.66
N GLU A 306 10.80 -12.82 -11.68
CA GLU A 306 11.94 -11.96 -11.95
C GLU A 306 12.35 -12.06 -13.42
N VAL A 307 12.69 -10.94 -14.04
CA VAL A 307 13.36 -10.91 -15.35
C VAL A 307 14.77 -10.40 -15.16
N LYS A 308 15.75 -11.20 -15.61
CA LYS A 308 17.16 -10.84 -15.60
C LYS A 308 17.78 -11.15 -16.96
N LYS A 309 18.13 -10.10 -17.70
CA LYS A 309 18.62 -10.18 -19.09
C LYS A 309 17.61 -10.91 -19.99
N ASP A 310 17.94 -12.13 -20.40
CA ASP A 310 17.25 -13.04 -21.28
C ASP A 310 16.60 -14.21 -20.53
N VAL A 311 16.51 -14.14 -19.20
CA VAL A 311 15.91 -15.19 -18.36
C VAL A 311 14.74 -14.63 -17.55
N ILE A 312 13.63 -15.35 -17.52
CA ILE A 312 12.49 -15.16 -16.61
C ILE A 312 12.55 -16.25 -15.56
N THR A 313 12.69 -15.91 -14.28
CA THR A 313 12.73 -16.89 -13.17
C THR A 313 11.48 -16.76 -12.32
N VAL A 314 10.82 -17.88 -12.05
CA VAL A 314 9.71 -17.98 -11.11
C VAL A 314 10.24 -18.46 -9.77
N PHE A 315 9.93 -17.72 -8.71
CA PHE A 315 10.20 -18.10 -7.33
C PHE A 315 8.89 -18.35 -6.58
N LEU A 316 8.91 -19.32 -5.67
CA LEU A 316 7.80 -19.60 -4.75
C LEU A 316 8.19 -19.26 -3.33
N GLY A 317 7.21 -18.83 -2.54
CA GLY A 317 7.37 -18.71 -1.10
C GLY A 317 7.61 -20.09 -0.47
N ASP A 318 8.57 -20.18 0.44
CA ASP A 318 8.96 -21.44 1.09
C ASP A 318 8.04 -21.85 2.24
N LEU A 319 7.27 -20.89 2.78
CA LEU A 319 6.39 -21.08 3.94
C LEU A 319 4.93 -20.81 3.56
N GLU A 320 4.02 -21.53 4.18
CA GLU A 320 2.58 -21.32 4.12
C GLU A 320 2.06 -20.72 5.44
N GLU A 321 0.89 -20.07 5.42
CA GLU A 321 0.28 -19.55 6.66
C GLU A 321 0.07 -20.65 7.71
N ASN A 322 -0.21 -21.87 7.25
CA ASN A 322 -0.43 -23.02 8.11
C ASN A 322 0.82 -23.41 8.93
N ASP A 323 2.04 -23.12 8.44
CA ASP A 323 3.29 -23.41 9.15
C ASP A 323 3.42 -22.62 10.46
N PHE A 324 2.72 -21.49 10.57
CA PHE A 324 2.71 -20.64 11.76
C PHE A 324 1.63 -21.05 12.77
N SER A 325 0.65 -21.86 12.39
CA SER A 325 -0.48 -22.25 13.26
C SER A 325 -0.01 -22.91 14.55
N ASN A 326 0.99 -23.78 14.47
CA ASN A 326 1.50 -24.56 15.61
C ASN A 326 2.48 -23.76 16.49
N ILE A 327 3.26 -22.85 15.89
CA ILE A 327 4.19 -21.96 16.63
C ILE A 327 3.39 -20.99 17.50
N LEU A 328 2.15 -20.75 17.10
CA LEU A 328 1.29 -19.76 17.68
C LEU A 328 0.28 -20.35 18.71
N ASP A 329 0.35 -21.61 19.11
CA ASP A 329 -0.67 -22.13 20.03
C ASP A 329 -0.38 -21.83 21.52
N ILE A 330 -0.66 -20.59 21.95
CA ILE A 330 -0.49 -20.14 23.35
C ILE A 330 -1.48 -20.85 24.29
N ASP A 331 -2.63 -21.27 23.76
CA ASP A 331 -3.65 -22.01 24.48
C ASP A 331 -3.12 -23.39 24.87
N CYS A 332 -2.45 -24.08 23.94
CA CYS A 332 -1.74 -25.33 24.24
C CYS A 332 -0.63 -25.13 25.28
N PHE A 333 0.19 -24.08 25.16
CA PHE A 333 1.27 -23.83 26.12
C PHE A 333 0.75 -23.57 27.55
N LEU A 334 -0.30 -22.76 27.70
CA LEU A 334 -0.87 -22.46 29.02
C LEU A 334 -1.62 -23.65 29.60
N ALA A 335 -2.33 -24.43 28.79
CA ALA A 335 -2.96 -25.67 29.21
C ALA A 335 -1.92 -26.70 29.70
N ASP A 336 -0.85 -26.92 28.92
CA ASP A 336 0.26 -27.81 29.29
C ASP A 336 0.98 -27.34 30.57
N LEU A 337 1.13 -26.02 30.75
CA LEU A 337 1.79 -25.44 31.92
C LEU A 337 0.94 -25.60 33.19
N ILE A 338 -0.38 -25.41 33.08
CA ILE A 338 -1.34 -25.63 34.16
C ILE A 338 -1.36 -27.11 34.56
N GLU A 339 -1.46 -28.01 33.58
CA GLU A 339 -1.46 -29.46 33.82
C GLU A 339 -0.13 -29.93 34.45
N LYS A 340 1.00 -29.41 33.96
CA LYS A 340 2.31 -29.67 34.57
C LYS A 340 2.40 -29.15 36.00
N ALA A 341 1.96 -27.91 36.27
CA ALA A 341 2.00 -27.33 37.61
C ALA A 341 1.19 -28.15 38.62
N GLU A 342 0.00 -28.60 38.22
CA GLU A 342 -0.85 -29.47 39.05
C GLU A 342 -0.20 -30.85 39.27
N SER A 343 0.45 -31.41 38.24
CA SER A 343 1.16 -32.69 38.35
C SER A 343 2.32 -32.70 39.34
N VAL A 344 2.95 -31.54 39.59
CA VAL A 344 4.01 -31.36 40.60
C VAL A 344 3.50 -30.81 41.93
N GLY A 345 2.18 -30.79 42.14
CA GLY A 345 1.54 -30.43 43.41
C GLY A 345 1.43 -28.93 43.65
N VAL A 346 1.63 -28.10 42.63
CA VAL A 346 1.40 -26.64 42.71
C VAL A 346 -0.06 -26.38 42.40
N SER A 347 -0.85 -26.11 43.44
CA SER A 347 -2.25 -25.71 43.29
C SER A 347 -2.33 -24.26 42.78
N ILE A 348 -2.85 -24.08 41.57
CA ILE A 348 -3.11 -22.76 41.00
C ILE A 348 -4.37 -22.18 41.68
N PRO A 349 -4.31 -20.99 42.30
CA PRO A 349 -5.48 -20.36 42.91
C PRO A 349 -6.61 -20.14 41.89
N ASP A 350 -7.86 -20.33 42.29
CA ASP A 350 -9.03 -20.19 41.40
C ASP A 350 -9.16 -18.79 40.81
N ASP A 351 -8.70 -17.77 41.53
CA ASP A 351 -8.70 -16.39 41.03
C ASP A 351 -7.69 -16.19 39.89
N PHE A 352 -6.59 -16.96 39.87
CA PHE A 352 -5.66 -16.95 38.74
C PHE A 352 -6.25 -17.72 37.55
N ARG A 353 -6.94 -18.86 37.78
CA ARG A 353 -7.65 -19.59 36.71
C ARG A 353 -8.70 -18.73 35.99
N LYS A 354 -9.39 -17.85 36.72
CA LYS A 354 -10.37 -16.92 36.15
C LYS A 354 -9.76 -15.83 35.28
N LEU A 355 -8.47 -15.51 35.48
CA LEU A 355 -7.73 -14.53 34.68
C LEU A 355 -7.12 -15.14 33.41
N VAL A 356 -6.99 -16.48 33.34
CA VAL A 356 -6.39 -17.16 32.18
C VAL A 356 -7.10 -16.81 30.87
N PRO A 357 -8.45 -16.82 30.77
CA PRO A 357 -9.15 -16.44 29.54
C PRO A 357 -8.85 -14.99 29.11
N GLU A 358 -8.79 -14.06 30.07
CA GLU A 358 -8.51 -12.65 29.80
C GLU A 358 -7.04 -12.42 29.35
N ILE A 359 -6.10 -13.15 29.94
CA ILE A 359 -4.69 -13.15 29.54
C ILE A 359 -4.53 -13.74 28.14
N VAL A 360 -5.23 -14.84 27.85
CA VAL A 360 -5.25 -15.48 26.53
C VAL A 360 -5.83 -14.53 25.48
N GLU A 361 -6.94 -13.87 25.80
CA GLU A 361 -7.59 -12.91 24.91
C GLU A 361 -6.69 -11.70 24.62
N LYS A 362 -6.10 -11.10 25.66
CA LYS A 362 -5.12 -10.01 25.51
C LYS A 362 -3.87 -10.47 24.73
N ALA A 363 -3.39 -11.68 24.96
CA ALA A 363 -2.24 -12.24 24.24
C ALA A 363 -2.58 -12.55 22.77
N ARG A 364 -3.81 -12.97 22.46
CA ARG A 364 -4.32 -13.14 21.10
C ARG A 364 -4.47 -11.80 20.39
N ALA A 365 -4.99 -10.78 21.07
CA ALA A 365 -5.17 -9.42 20.53
C ALA A 365 -3.83 -8.71 20.26
N ALA A 366 -2.83 -8.91 21.12
CA ALA A 366 -1.48 -8.35 20.94
C ALA A 366 -0.61 -9.10 19.91
N ARG A 367 -1.15 -10.15 19.28
CA ARG A 367 -0.36 -11.04 18.44
C ARG A 367 -0.30 -10.55 16.99
N PRO A 368 0.88 -10.54 16.35
CA PRO A 368 0.96 -10.38 14.91
C PRO A 368 0.24 -11.55 14.22
N LYS A 369 -0.62 -11.24 13.25
CA LYS A 369 -1.38 -12.25 12.50
C LYS A 369 -0.40 -13.19 11.76
N PRO A 370 -0.72 -14.48 11.56
CA PRO A 370 0.12 -15.41 10.79
C PRO A 370 0.55 -14.84 9.43
N ALA A 371 -0.36 -14.17 8.72
CA ALA A 371 -0.09 -13.48 7.46
C ALA A 371 0.96 -12.34 7.56
N GLU A 372 1.06 -11.67 8.71
CA GLU A 372 2.06 -10.61 8.95
C GLU A 372 3.42 -11.19 9.32
N LEU A 373 3.43 -12.27 10.10
CA LEU A 373 4.66 -13.02 10.39
C LEU A 373 5.23 -13.63 9.13
N LEU A 374 4.39 -14.31 8.35
CA LEU A 374 4.74 -14.90 7.06
C LEU A 374 5.44 -13.85 6.19
N LYS A 375 4.84 -12.66 6.02
CA LYS A 375 5.48 -11.57 5.24
C LYS A 375 6.88 -11.19 5.70
N LYS A 376 7.19 -11.27 7.00
CA LYS A 376 8.49 -10.86 7.55
C LYS A 376 9.56 -11.93 7.43
N VAL A 377 9.19 -13.21 7.45
CA VAL A 377 10.15 -14.32 7.46
C VAL A 377 10.14 -15.14 6.17
N GLN A 378 9.23 -14.84 5.24
CA GLN A 378 9.13 -15.56 3.98
C GLN A 378 10.42 -15.46 3.18
N THR A 379 10.90 -16.62 2.74
CA THR A 379 11.98 -16.77 1.77
C THR A 379 11.41 -17.32 0.47
N TYR A 380 12.16 -17.13 -0.62
CA TYR A 380 11.70 -17.48 -1.95
C TYR A 380 12.73 -18.33 -2.68
N SER A 381 12.33 -19.54 -3.06
CA SER A 381 13.17 -20.47 -3.80
C SER A 381 12.82 -20.46 -5.30
N PRO A 382 13.83 -20.47 -6.20
CA PRO A 382 13.58 -20.56 -7.64
C PRO A 382 13.02 -21.95 -7.98
N VAL A 383 11.98 -22.00 -8.83
CA VAL A 383 11.34 -23.26 -9.24
C VAL A 383 11.37 -23.49 -10.75
N LEU A 384 11.15 -22.45 -11.56
CA LEU A 384 11.18 -22.53 -13.01
C LEU A 384 11.98 -21.35 -13.56
N ARG A 385 12.65 -21.56 -14.68
CA ARG A 385 13.16 -20.46 -15.50
C ARG A 385 12.87 -20.65 -16.97
N PHE A 386 12.59 -19.54 -17.64
CA PHE A 386 12.39 -19.45 -19.08
C PHE A 386 13.52 -18.62 -19.68
N THR A 387 14.37 -19.23 -20.49
CA THR A 387 15.52 -18.57 -21.12
C THR A 387 15.19 -18.28 -22.58
N LEU A 388 15.31 -17.02 -23.01
CA LEU A 388 15.16 -16.64 -24.41
C LEU A 388 16.34 -17.21 -25.21
N HIS A 389 16.05 -18.22 -26.02
CA HIS A 389 17.03 -18.95 -26.81
C HIS A 389 17.28 -18.29 -28.17
N ASP A 390 16.22 -17.86 -28.87
CA ASP A 390 16.31 -17.19 -30.16
C ASP A 390 15.60 -15.83 -30.14
N LYS A 391 16.34 -14.76 -30.43
CA LYS A 391 15.81 -13.38 -30.41
C LYS A 391 14.98 -13.03 -31.64
N VAL A 392 15.20 -13.71 -32.76
CA VAL A 392 14.54 -13.45 -34.06
C VAL A 392 13.22 -14.20 -34.12
N GLU A 393 13.25 -15.52 -33.87
CA GLU A 393 12.05 -16.36 -33.86
C GLU A 393 11.28 -16.26 -32.52
N ARG A 394 11.87 -15.59 -31.54
CA ARG A 394 11.31 -15.35 -30.20
C ARG A 394 10.94 -16.64 -29.47
N THR A 395 11.84 -17.61 -29.49
CA THR A 395 11.66 -18.92 -28.84
C THR A 395 12.38 -18.99 -27.50
N PHE A 396 11.80 -19.75 -26.57
CA PHE A 396 12.31 -19.91 -25.21
C PHE A 396 12.63 -21.38 -24.91
N GLU A 397 13.50 -21.56 -23.92
CA GLU A 397 13.76 -22.82 -23.21
C GLU A 397 13.19 -22.72 -21.82
N VAL A 398 12.73 -23.85 -21.27
CA VAL A 398 12.21 -23.94 -19.92
C VAL A 398 12.96 -25.01 -19.16
N GLU A 399 13.41 -24.64 -17.96
CA GLU A 399 14.12 -25.50 -17.05
C GLU A 399 13.45 -25.44 -15.67
N ARG A 400 13.46 -26.55 -14.94
CA ARG A 400 13.06 -26.57 -13.53
C ARG A 400 14.24 -26.68 -12.59
N ALA A 401 14.12 -26.07 -11.42
CA ALA A 401 15.07 -26.29 -10.35
C ALA A 401 14.93 -27.71 -9.82
N PHE A 402 16.06 -28.32 -9.47
CA PHE A 402 16.11 -29.51 -8.63
C PHE A 402 17.29 -29.39 -7.66
N PHE A 403 17.12 -29.93 -6.46
CA PHE A 403 18.10 -29.77 -5.40
C PHE A 403 18.99 -31.01 -5.28
N THR A 404 20.28 -30.86 -5.58
CA THR A 404 21.33 -31.83 -5.29
C THR A 404 22.36 -31.18 -4.37
N ALA A 405 22.55 -31.76 -3.17
CA ALA A 405 23.69 -31.49 -2.28
C ALA A 405 24.14 -30.01 -2.13
N GLY A 406 23.20 -29.05 -2.08
CA GLY A 406 23.48 -27.65 -1.79
C GLY A 406 23.84 -26.75 -2.98
N THR A 407 23.58 -27.19 -4.23
CA THR A 407 23.69 -26.34 -5.43
C THR A 407 22.36 -26.26 -6.19
N ASP A 408 22.01 -25.05 -6.66
CA ASP A 408 20.86 -24.81 -7.53
C ASP A 408 21.15 -25.34 -8.93
N GLU A 409 20.77 -26.59 -9.20
CA GLU A 409 20.87 -27.19 -10.53
C GLU A 409 19.55 -27.07 -11.30
N TRP A 410 19.66 -27.01 -12.63
CA TRP A 410 18.54 -26.78 -13.54
C TRP A 410 18.38 -27.97 -14.48
N LEU A 411 17.18 -28.53 -14.53
CA LEU A 411 16.81 -29.62 -15.42
C LEU A 411 16.05 -29.05 -16.62
N TRP A 412 16.58 -29.27 -17.83
CA TRP A 412 15.93 -28.89 -19.08
C TRP A 412 14.66 -29.70 -19.30
N LEU A 413 13.54 -29.02 -19.58
CA LEU A 413 12.24 -29.66 -19.80
C LEU A 413 11.79 -29.59 -21.27
N ALA A 414 11.96 -28.42 -21.90
CA ALA A 414 11.63 -28.19 -23.30
C ALA A 414 12.27 -26.90 -23.82
N GLY A 415 12.29 -26.74 -25.15
CA GLY A 415 12.87 -25.57 -25.79
C GLY A 415 12.33 -25.29 -27.18
N SER A 416 12.83 -24.21 -27.80
CA SER A 416 12.50 -23.79 -29.16
C SER A 416 11.00 -23.56 -29.41
N ALA A 417 10.25 -23.16 -28.38
CA ALA A 417 8.81 -22.90 -28.47
C ALA A 417 8.46 -21.50 -27.97
N GLY A 418 7.24 -21.04 -28.28
CA GLY A 418 6.74 -19.75 -27.83
C GLY A 418 6.50 -19.73 -26.32
N LEU A 419 6.82 -18.60 -25.67
CA LEU A 419 6.72 -18.46 -24.21
C LEU A 419 5.34 -18.82 -23.66
N ARG A 420 4.26 -18.40 -24.34
CA ARG A 420 2.88 -18.66 -23.90
C ARG A 420 2.55 -20.15 -23.86
N GLU A 421 3.09 -20.93 -24.79
CA GLU A 421 2.91 -22.37 -24.82
C GLU A 421 3.63 -23.04 -23.66
N LEU A 422 4.91 -22.70 -23.47
CA LEU A 422 5.73 -23.23 -22.38
C LEU A 422 5.15 -22.86 -21.01
N ALA A 423 4.82 -21.60 -20.79
CA ALA A 423 4.23 -21.12 -19.54
C ALA A 423 2.91 -21.86 -19.24
N LYS A 424 2.01 -21.98 -20.22
CA LYS A 424 0.74 -22.72 -20.05
C LYS A 424 0.96 -24.20 -19.71
N LYS A 425 1.97 -24.84 -20.33
CA LYS A 425 2.25 -26.27 -20.14
C LYS A 425 2.89 -26.57 -18.80
N TYR A 426 3.86 -25.75 -18.37
CA TYR A 426 4.71 -26.06 -17.22
C TYR A 426 4.30 -25.33 -15.94
N CYS A 427 3.80 -24.09 -16.01
CA CYS A 427 3.41 -23.35 -14.79
C CYS A 427 2.26 -24.03 -14.03
N ARG A 428 1.37 -24.75 -14.70
CA ARG A 428 0.25 -25.47 -14.06
C ARG A 428 0.66 -26.52 -13.04
N HIS A 429 1.91 -26.98 -13.10
CA HIS A 429 2.48 -28.00 -12.22
C HIS A 429 3.10 -27.39 -10.95
N ILE A 430 3.41 -26.09 -10.96
CA ILE A 430 4.03 -25.40 -9.82
C ILE A 430 3.15 -25.53 -8.57
N GLY A 431 3.78 -25.84 -7.43
CA GLY A 431 3.10 -26.01 -6.14
C GLY A 431 2.26 -27.30 -6.04
N LYS A 432 2.52 -28.30 -6.88
CA LYS A 432 1.80 -29.58 -6.89
C LYS A 432 2.78 -30.75 -7.01
N ASP A 433 2.40 -31.92 -6.51
CA ASP A 433 3.21 -33.15 -6.60
C ASP A 433 3.65 -33.47 -8.03
N SER A 434 2.80 -33.18 -9.02
CA SER A 434 3.10 -33.37 -10.45
C SER A 434 4.29 -32.54 -10.97
N PHE A 435 4.81 -31.59 -10.18
CA PHE A 435 6.01 -30.83 -10.49
C PHE A 435 7.26 -31.70 -10.47
N ASP A 436 7.32 -32.63 -9.51
CA ASP A 436 8.47 -33.50 -9.32
C ASP A 436 8.58 -34.54 -10.44
N ASP A 437 7.46 -34.81 -11.11
CA ASP A 437 7.33 -35.72 -12.24
C ASP A 437 7.74 -35.12 -13.59
N LEU A 438 8.18 -33.86 -13.63
CA LEU A 438 8.65 -33.21 -14.86
C LEU A 438 10.10 -33.61 -15.16
N TRP A 439 10.34 -34.63 -15.98
CA TRP A 439 11.68 -35.05 -16.41
C TRP A 439 11.93 -34.89 -17.90
#